data_AF-A0A1L8DKB4-F1
#
_entry.id   AF-A0A1L8DKB4-F1
#
_cell.length_a   1.000
_cell.length_b   1.000
_cell.length_c   1.000
_cell.angle_alpha   90.00
_cell.angle_beta   90.00
_cell.angle_gamma   90.00
#
_symmetry.space_group_name_H-M   'P 1'
#
loop_
_entity.id
_entity.type
_entity.pdbx_description
1 polymer ?
#
loop_
_entity_poly.entity_id
_entity_poly.type
_entity_poly.pdbx_seq_one_letter_code
_entity_poly.pdbx_strand_id
1 'polypeptide(L)'
;SPCDCLTETIALETELPVIIPPLSTPPYQRLTQALQNEPRFAEEVALGRRIGMYKFCKDIGRGNFSKVKLAIHQLTRDSVAIKVVDRTRLDARALRMLSREVTTLECVHHPNILRLFEVVETLNRVHLVTEFISGGELYHRLINEGPIPEQQASKLFRQLLSAVRHMHNLGFVHRDIKAENVLLVNEDKVKLADFGFSTQLSNEPCRTFCGSPPYAAPELFSDDDYVGKPVDVWALGVLLYFMIIGNMPFRAPTVPALRAAVLKGDYLLPGHLTLPLIRLMQRSLVHVPSRRPTIEQMIQCQWLNNPPKPPNEINRKKSGFWRIKARNIRSSRSTKDLSQLDARSFAPIVCNTRRGNSVLEDNFLFPLDVQSRDEAEYEHVNSMQPRRSFFGANSKKKIGPMETERRDTGKMFKRGSCIEIMSNNEVLNDKKHILMESKSAVDIQHTPSHEEEEGEYIMKPSFTYDLTHLHPLEIEARRILEKLGISSEMLCHSISSGPRSDVIGAYRIVINRLQKQILLAKLKETLAKEEANATKSKGNTTSCVIL
;
A
#
# COMPACT_ATOMS: atom_id res chain seq x y z
N SER A 1 38.40 78.47 60.09
CA SER A 1 36.92 78.64 60.06
C SER A 1 36.27 77.25 60.06
N PRO A 2 35.03 77.11 60.55
CA PRO A 2 34.58 75.87 61.21
C PRO A 2 33.78 74.89 60.32
N CYS A 3 33.50 73.72 60.92
CA CYS A 3 32.32 72.84 60.89
C CYS A 3 31.31 72.95 59.71
N ASP A 4 30.72 71.86 59.22
CA ASP A 4 29.74 71.05 59.98
C ASP A 4 29.61 69.58 59.56
N CYS A 5 28.84 68.83 60.37
CA CYS A 5 28.44 67.42 60.15
C CYS A 5 26.99 67.33 59.62
N LEU A 6 26.31 66.20 59.87
CA LEU A 6 24.91 65.87 59.48
C LEU A 6 24.76 65.45 58.01
N THR A 7 23.90 64.49 57.63
CA THR A 7 23.05 63.55 58.40
C THR A 7 22.79 62.28 57.59
N GLU A 8 22.33 61.21 58.25
CA GLU A 8 21.73 60.06 57.55
C GLU A 8 20.45 60.49 56.79
N THR A 9 20.15 59.83 55.68
CA THR A 9 18.80 59.84 55.10
C THR A 9 18.46 58.43 54.65
N ILE A 10 17.68 57.73 55.46
CA ILE A 10 17.13 56.41 55.14
C ILE A 10 16.08 56.61 54.05
N ALA A 11 16.47 56.43 52.79
CA ALA A 11 15.53 56.31 51.69
C ALA A 11 14.82 54.95 51.82
N LEU A 12 13.49 54.97 51.96
CA LEU A 12 12.72 53.75 52.19
C LEU A 12 12.90 52.76 51.03
N GLU A 13 13.00 51.48 51.37
CA GLU A 13 12.78 50.40 50.41
C GLU A 13 11.34 50.50 49.89
N THR A 14 11.17 51.06 48.69
CA THR A 14 9.91 50.91 47.96
C THR A 14 9.79 49.43 47.59
N GLU A 15 8.92 48.70 48.31
CA GLU A 15 8.62 47.31 47.95
C GLU A 15 8.28 47.25 46.45
N LEU A 16 9.07 46.49 45.70
CA LEU A 16 8.72 46.15 44.33
C LEU A 16 7.35 45.45 44.40
N PRO A 17 6.33 45.95 43.69
CA PRO A 17 4.98 45.42 43.82
C PRO A 17 5.04 43.92 43.54
N VAL A 18 4.61 43.11 44.50
CA VAL A 18 4.72 41.65 44.42
C VAL A 18 3.99 41.19 43.16
N ILE A 19 4.77 40.87 42.13
CA ILE A 19 4.25 40.40 40.85
C ILE A 19 3.70 39.01 41.11
N ILE A 20 2.40 38.96 41.40
CA ILE A 20 1.60 37.73 41.45
C ILE A 20 1.94 36.99 40.15
N PRO A 21 2.58 35.81 40.22
CA PRO A 21 3.19 35.20 39.05
C PRO A 21 2.10 34.95 38.00
N PRO A 22 2.29 35.44 36.75
CA PRO A 22 1.25 35.33 35.73
C PRO A 22 0.87 33.87 35.52
N LEU A 23 -0.43 33.62 35.41
CA LEU A 23 -1.00 32.27 35.34
C LEU A 23 -0.26 31.45 34.27
N SER A 24 0.27 30.31 34.68
CA SER A 24 1.44 29.65 34.06
C SER A 24 1.45 29.70 32.52
N THR A 25 2.45 30.38 31.95
CA THR A 25 2.63 30.53 30.50
C THR A 25 2.39 29.20 29.76
N PRO A 26 1.54 29.15 28.72
CA PRO A 26 1.15 27.89 28.07
C PRO A 26 2.34 27.09 27.53
N PRO A 27 2.29 25.73 27.50
CA PRO A 27 3.43 24.89 27.13
C PRO A 27 4.04 25.23 25.76
N TYR A 28 3.21 25.51 24.75
CA TYR A 28 3.62 25.97 23.43
C TYR A 28 4.39 27.30 23.49
N GLN A 29 3.82 28.30 24.15
CA GLN A 29 4.45 29.63 24.29
C GLN A 29 5.77 29.57 25.08
N ARG A 30 5.87 28.74 26.13
CA ARG A 30 7.15 28.49 26.81
C ARG A 30 8.18 27.83 25.91
N LEU A 31 7.77 26.86 25.09
CA LEU A 31 8.67 26.17 24.18
C LEU A 31 9.17 27.09 23.05
N THR A 32 8.31 27.92 22.47
CA THR A 32 8.72 28.90 21.43
C THR A 32 9.62 30.00 22.00
N GLN A 33 9.30 30.54 23.18
CA GLN A 33 10.17 31.49 23.89
C GLN A 33 11.54 30.87 24.25
N ALA A 34 11.57 29.63 24.75
CA ALA A 34 12.83 28.95 25.06
C ALA A 34 13.67 28.66 23.81
N LEU A 35 13.02 28.27 22.69
CA LEU A 35 13.67 28.07 21.39
C LEU A 35 14.33 29.35 20.83
N GLN A 36 13.82 30.52 21.19
CA GLN A 36 14.35 31.83 20.78
C GLN A 36 15.42 32.37 21.73
N ASN A 37 15.20 32.26 23.05
CA ASN A 37 15.92 33.04 24.05
C ASN A 37 16.95 32.27 24.89
N GLU A 38 16.89 30.93 24.94
CA GLU A 38 17.79 30.14 25.80
C GLU A 38 19.00 29.58 25.03
N PRO A 39 20.26 29.88 25.43
CA PRO A 39 21.46 29.46 24.70
C PRO A 39 21.59 27.95 24.45
N ARG A 40 21.08 27.09 25.35
CA ARG A 40 21.11 25.63 25.18
C ARG A 40 20.37 25.15 23.92
N PHE A 41 19.33 25.85 23.48
CA PHE A 41 18.60 25.50 22.26
C PHE A 41 19.39 25.89 21.00
N ALA A 42 20.08 27.04 21.03
CA ALA A 42 21.01 27.43 19.98
C ALA A 42 22.19 26.44 19.87
N GLU A 43 22.75 25.97 21.00
CA GLU A 43 23.78 24.91 21.02
C GLU A 43 23.25 23.58 20.44
N GLU A 44 22.04 23.15 20.84
CA GLU A 44 21.43 21.93 20.26
C GLU A 44 21.19 22.04 18.75
N VAL A 45 20.88 23.23 18.22
CA VAL A 45 20.75 23.47 16.78
C VAL A 45 22.11 23.48 16.09
N ALA A 46 23.10 24.19 16.63
CA ALA A 46 24.46 24.26 16.08
C ALA A 46 25.15 22.88 16.02
N LEU A 47 24.94 22.04 17.04
CA LEU A 47 25.42 20.65 17.09
C LEU A 47 24.56 19.66 16.28
N GLY A 48 23.53 20.13 15.55
CA GLY A 48 22.65 19.28 14.75
C GLY A 48 21.84 18.26 15.56
N ARG A 49 21.63 18.53 16.85
CA ARG A 49 20.82 17.73 17.80
C ARG A 49 19.34 18.11 17.76
N ARG A 50 18.99 19.24 17.14
CA ARG A 50 17.63 19.80 17.06
C ARG A 50 17.30 20.40 15.69
N ILE A 51 16.01 20.38 15.35
CA ILE A 51 15.40 21.29 14.37
C ILE A 51 14.03 21.74 14.92
N GLY A 52 13.85 23.04 15.18
CA GLY A 52 12.62 23.57 15.78
C GLY A 52 12.18 22.82 17.05
N MET A 53 10.90 22.42 17.08
CA MET A 53 10.32 21.64 18.18
C MET A 53 10.82 20.19 18.27
N TYR A 54 11.66 19.71 17.35
CA TYR A 54 12.10 18.32 17.26
C TYR A 54 13.53 18.14 17.77
N LYS A 55 13.71 17.26 18.77
CA LYS A 55 15.03 16.82 19.25
C LYS A 55 15.37 15.47 18.63
N PHE A 56 16.47 15.39 17.89
CA PHE A 56 16.93 14.16 17.24
C PHE A 56 17.45 13.14 18.27
N CYS A 57 17.31 11.85 17.94
CA CYS A 57 17.74 10.73 18.78
C CYS A 57 18.80 9.87 18.09
N LYS A 58 18.46 9.24 16.96
CA LYS A 58 19.38 8.37 16.20
C LYS A 58 19.09 8.42 14.69
N ASP A 59 20.10 8.16 13.86
CA ASP A 59 19.90 7.87 12.44
C ASP A 59 19.17 6.51 12.33
N ILE A 60 18.16 6.42 11.46
CA ILE A 60 17.35 5.21 11.20
C ILE A 60 17.30 4.81 9.72
N GLY A 61 17.79 5.66 8.82
CA GLY A 61 17.93 5.37 7.39
C GLY A 61 18.86 6.37 6.69
N ARG A 62 19.40 6.00 5.53
CA ARG A 62 20.36 6.85 4.78
C ARG A 62 20.21 6.63 3.28
N GLY A 63 19.94 7.70 2.54
CA GLY A 63 19.97 7.73 1.07
C GLY A 63 21.17 8.52 0.54
N ASN A 64 21.24 8.67 -0.78
CA ASN A 64 22.35 9.37 -1.46
C ASN A 64 22.44 10.86 -1.07
N PHE A 65 21.29 11.51 -0.93
CA PHE A 65 21.15 12.95 -0.65
C PHE A 65 20.42 13.25 0.67
N SER A 66 20.06 12.20 1.42
CA SER A 66 19.18 12.28 2.58
C SER A 66 19.64 11.39 3.75
N LYS A 67 19.22 11.77 4.96
CA LYS A 67 19.29 10.94 6.16
C LYS A 67 17.93 10.93 6.85
N VAL A 68 17.45 9.78 7.26
CA VAL A 68 16.24 9.66 8.09
C VAL A 68 16.67 9.53 9.54
N LYS A 69 16.15 10.40 10.41
CA LYS A 69 16.42 10.39 11.86
C LYS A 69 15.15 10.13 12.65
N LEU A 70 15.24 9.32 13.71
CA LEU A 70 14.24 9.30 14.78
C LEU A 70 14.41 10.58 15.61
N ALA A 71 13.30 11.23 15.94
CA ALA A 71 13.24 12.41 16.81
C ALA A 71 12.02 12.38 17.73
N ILE A 72 12.07 13.15 18.82
CA ILE A 72 10.93 13.40 19.71
C ILE A 72 10.44 14.83 19.53
N HIS A 73 9.15 15.00 19.20
CA HIS A 73 8.48 16.29 19.19
C HIS A 73 8.33 16.79 20.64
N GLN A 74 8.92 17.94 20.98
CA GLN A 74 9.04 18.37 22.38
C GLN A 74 7.72 18.84 23.01
N LEU A 75 6.76 19.29 22.22
CA LEU A 75 5.44 19.70 22.73
C LEU A 75 4.56 18.47 23.04
N THR A 76 4.31 17.63 22.03
CA THR A 76 3.35 16.52 22.14
C THR A 76 3.97 15.24 22.74
N ARG A 77 5.30 15.11 22.70
CA ARG A 77 6.12 13.96 23.15
C ARG A 77 6.08 12.70 22.28
N ASP A 78 5.48 12.76 21.09
CA ASP A 78 5.49 11.64 20.14
C ASP A 78 6.86 11.42 19.47
N SER A 79 7.10 10.17 19.07
CA SER A 79 8.20 9.80 18.17
C SER A 79 7.84 10.07 16.71
N VAL A 80 8.73 10.74 15.99
CA VAL A 80 8.60 11.07 14.56
C VAL A 80 9.84 10.64 13.79
N ALA A 81 9.68 10.36 12.50
CA ALA A 81 10.79 10.18 11.58
C ALA A 81 11.01 11.49 10.80
N ILE A 82 12.26 11.88 10.58
CA ILE A 82 12.60 13.13 9.88
C ILE A 82 13.56 12.82 8.74
N LYS A 83 13.09 12.95 7.49
CA LYS A 83 13.88 12.86 6.26
C LYS A 83 14.59 14.21 6.05
N VAL A 84 15.85 14.28 6.50
CA VAL A 84 16.73 15.44 6.32
C VAL A 84 17.36 15.36 4.93
N VAL A 85 17.10 16.36 4.09
CA VAL A 85 17.57 16.43 2.69
C VAL A 85 18.43 17.68 2.50
N ASP A 86 19.60 17.53 1.88
CA ASP A 86 20.55 18.62 1.68
C ASP A 86 20.35 19.30 0.31
N ARG A 87 19.76 20.51 0.31
CA ARG A 87 19.41 21.27 -0.92
C ARG A 87 20.63 21.55 -1.78
N THR A 88 21.79 21.80 -1.16
CA THR A 88 23.04 22.15 -1.85
C THR A 88 23.63 21.00 -2.67
N ARG A 89 23.16 19.76 -2.40
CA ARG A 89 23.61 18.53 -3.06
C ARG A 89 22.59 17.98 -4.07
N LEU A 90 21.51 18.71 -4.35
CA LEU A 90 20.48 18.31 -5.31
C LEU A 90 20.65 19.04 -6.64
N ASP A 91 20.43 18.32 -7.74
CA ASP A 91 20.27 18.93 -9.06
C ASP A 91 18.81 19.43 -9.25
N ALA A 92 18.56 20.11 -10.36
CA ALA A 92 17.21 20.60 -10.68
C ALA A 92 16.17 19.47 -10.84
N ARG A 93 16.56 18.23 -11.19
CA ARG A 93 15.66 17.08 -11.22
C ARG A 93 15.28 16.65 -9.81
N ALA A 94 16.25 16.48 -8.91
CA ALA A 94 16.00 16.04 -7.54
C ALA A 94 15.27 17.10 -6.70
N LEU A 95 15.49 18.39 -6.95
CA LEU A 95 14.67 19.47 -6.35
C LEU A 95 13.20 19.38 -6.76
N ARG A 96 12.91 19.08 -8.04
CA ARG A 96 11.52 18.85 -8.50
C ARG A 96 10.92 17.57 -7.90
N MET A 97 11.71 16.52 -7.72
CA MET A 97 11.28 15.29 -7.04
C MET A 97 10.93 15.53 -5.56
N LEU A 98 11.77 16.29 -4.83
CA LEU A 98 11.52 16.67 -3.44
C LEU A 98 10.25 17.51 -3.29
N SER A 99 10.01 18.44 -4.21
CA SER A 99 8.77 19.24 -4.25
C SER A 99 7.54 18.34 -4.48
N ARG A 100 7.62 17.40 -5.44
CA ARG A 100 6.55 16.41 -5.70
C ARG A 100 6.28 15.47 -4.53
N GLU A 101 7.31 15.06 -3.80
CA GLU A 101 7.15 14.25 -2.58
C GLU A 101 6.30 15.00 -1.55
N VAL A 102 6.62 16.29 -1.30
CA VAL A 102 5.87 17.15 -0.38
C VAL A 102 4.44 17.36 -0.87
N THR A 103 4.21 17.83 -2.10
CA THR A 103 2.86 18.07 -2.64
C THR A 103 2.00 16.81 -2.63
N THR A 104 2.57 15.65 -2.96
CA THR A 104 1.82 14.37 -2.93
C THR A 104 1.41 14.04 -1.50
N LEU A 105 2.33 14.11 -0.53
CA LEU A 105 2.06 13.88 0.90
C LEU A 105 1.15 14.95 1.55
N GLU A 106 1.02 16.14 0.95
CA GLU A 106 0.02 17.16 1.29
C GLU A 106 -1.39 16.80 0.79
N CYS A 107 -1.52 15.88 -0.16
CA CYS A 107 -2.79 15.48 -0.78
C CYS A 107 -3.27 14.06 -0.41
N VAL A 108 -2.38 13.05 -0.36
CA VAL A 108 -2.78 11.65 -0.16
C VAL A 108 -2.85 11.30 1.33
N HIS A 109 -4.04 10.91 1.82
CA HIS A 109 -4.33 10.73 3.24
C HIS A 109 -5.09 9.42 3.46
N HIS A 110 -4.37 8.37 3.86
CA HIS A 110 -4.85 6.98 3.87
C HIS A 110 -4.24 6.17 5.04
N PRO A 111 -4.92 5.16 5.62
CA PRO A 111 -4.36 4.31 6.68
C PRO A 111 -3.02 3.66 6.30
N ASN A 112 -2.90 3.22 5.06
CA ASN A 112 -1.74 2.49 4.52
C ASN A 112 -0.80 3.36 3.68
N ILE A 113 -0.81 4.68 3.88
CA ILE A 113 0.21 5.61 3.37
C ILE A 113 0.97 6.22 4.57
N LEU A 114 2.27 6.49 4.41
CA LEU A 114 3.08 7.21 5.39
C LEU A 114 2.61 8.67 5.51
N ARG A 115 2.25 9.10 6.72
CA ARG A 115 1.72 10.45 6.97
C ARG A 115 2.83 11.47 7.15
N LEU A 116 2.78 12.55 6.37
CA LEU A 116 3.52 13.79 6.62
C LEU A 116 2.82 14.61 7.72
N PHE A 117 3.62 15.14 8.63
CA PHE A 117 3.19 16.09 9.65
C PHE A 117 3.57 17.50 9.23
N GLU A 118 4.88 17.76 9.15
CA GLU A 118 5.48 19.09 9.02
C GLU A 118 6.64 19.08 8.01
N VAL A 119 6.96 20.24 7.42
CA VAL A 119 8.10 20.45 6.51
C VAL A 119 8.89 21.64 7.02
N VAL A 120 10.00 21.38 7.73
CA VAL A 120 10.86 22.44 8.25
C VAL A 120 11.95 22.76 7.24
N GLU A 121 11.90 23.98 6.69
CA GLU A 121 12.88 24.47 5.72
C GLU A 121 13.96 25.31 6.39
N THR A 122 15.21 25.15 5.97
CA THR A 122 16.32 26.05 6.27
C THR A 122 17.03 26.43 4.97
N LEU A 123 17.97 27.38 5.03
CA LEU A 123 18.74 27.86 3.88
C LEU A 123 19.26 26.70 3.00
N ASN A 124 19.88 25.70 3.64
CA ASN A 124 20.57 24.62 2.95
C ASN A 124 19.85 23.26 3.02
N ARG A 125 18.74 23.12 3.78
CA ARG A 125 18.10 21.81 4.03
C ARG A 125 16.58 21.85 4.08
N VAL A 126 15.97 20.72 3.78
CA VAL A 126 14.53 20.44 4.03
C VAL A 126 14.43 19.27 4.99
N HIS A 127 13.50 19.34 5.94
CA HIS A 127 13.25 18.30 6.92
C HIS A 127 11.77 17.89 6.81
N LEU A 128 11.48 16.76 6.14
CA LEU A 128 10.13 16.22 6.10
C LEU A 128 9.90 15.41 7.38
N VAL A 129 9.02 15.88 8.24
CA VAL A 129 8.63 15.22 9.49
C VAL A 129 7.44 14.32 9.21
N THR A 130 7.59 13.01 9.38
CA THR A 130 6.55 12.00 9.18
C THR A 130 6.30 11.21 10.46
N GLU A 131 5.23 10.42 10.47
CA GLU A 131 5.07 9.40 11.51
C GLU A 131 6.28 8.45 11.56
N PHE A 132 6.68 8.04 12.77
CA PHE A 132 7.66 6.97 12.95
C PHE A 132 6.99 5.60 12.82
N ILE A 133 7.58 4.71 12.03
CA ILE A 133 7.18 3.31 11.84
C ILE A 133 8.31 2.41 12.33
N SER A 134 8.01 1.50 13.26
CA SER A 134 9.01 0.75 14.02
C SER A 134 9.38 -0.62 13.45
N GLY A 135 8.54 -1.23 12.60
CA GLY A 135 8.80 -2.56 12.02
C GLY A 135 9.75 -2.58 10.81
N GLY A 136 10.26 -1.42 10.39
CA GLY A 136 11.23 -1.32 9.29
C GLY A 136 10.62 -1.56 7.90
N GLU A 137 11.47 -1.94 6.95
CA GLU A 137 11.13 -2.14 5.54
C GLU A 137 10.76 -3.60 5.25
N LEU A 138 9.73 -3.81 4.42
CA LEU A 138 9.31 -5.12 3.92
C LEU A 138 10.46 -5.85 3.19
N TYR A 139 11.35 -5.10 2.52
CA TYR A 139 12.56 -5.68 1.93
C TYR A 139 13.43 -6.40 2.97
N HIS A 140 13.75 -5.75 4.08
CA HIS A 140 14.57 -6.34 5.13
C HIS A 140 13.87 -7.55 5.79
N ARG A 141 12.55 -7.52 5.94
CA ARG A 141 11.76 -8.70 6.36
C ARG A 141 11.98 -9.86 5.39
N LEU A 142 11.75 -9.65 4.09
CA LEU A 142 11.83 -10.72 3.07
C LEU A 142 13.24 -11.32 2.94
N ILE A 143 14.29 -10.53 3.17
CA ILE A 143 15.68 -11.02 3.18
C ILE A 143 16.03 -11.81 4.45
N ASN A 144 15.51 -11.40 5.62
CA ASN A 144 15.88 -12.00 6.91
C ASN A 144 15.01 -13.22 7.29
N GLU A 145 13.70 -13.15 7.03
CA GLU A 145 12.71 -14.18 7.39
C GLU A 145 12.31 -15.06 6.20
N GLY A 146 12.65 -14.65 4.97
CA GLY A 146 12.21 -15.32 3.75
C GLY A 146 10.80 -14.92 3.29
N PRO A 147 10.13 -15.76 2.49
CA PRO A 147 8.82 -15.45 1.91
C PRO A 147 7.69 -15.32 2.94
N ILE A 148 6.58 -14.71 2.51
CA ILE A 148 5.35 -14.52 3.29
C ILE A 148 4.31 -15.57 2.85
N PRO A 149 3.70 -16.34 3.77
CA PRO A 149 2.61 -17.27 3.43
C PRO A 149 1.43 -16.57 2.77
N GLU A 150 0.78 -17.20 1.79
CA GLU A 150 -0.30 -16.60 0.99
C GLU A 150 -1.38 -15.88 1.84
N GLN A 151 -1.80 -16.50 2.94
CA GLN A 151 -2.82 -15.94 3.85
C GLN A 151 -2.40 -14.58 4.41
N GLN A 152 -1.16 -14.44 4.91
CA GLN A 152 -0.62 -13.18 5.44
C GLN A 152 -0.35 -12.19 4.31
N ALA A 153 0.21 -12.66 3.20
CA ALA A 153 0.47 -11.84 2.02
C ALA A 153 -0.82 -11.20 1.48
N SER A 154 -1.96 -11.90 1.52
CA SER A 154 -3.26 -11.38 1.08
C SER A 154 -3.70 -10.13 1.88
N LYS A 155 -3.52 -10.13 3.21
CA LYS A 155 -3.84 -8.99 4.09
C LYS A 155 -2.99 -7.76 3.76
N LEU A 156 -1.69 -7.97 3.62
CA LEU A 156 -0.73 -6.90 3.33
C LEU A 156 -0.93 -6.35 1.91
N PHE A 157 -1.16 -7.23 0.93
CA PHE A 157 -1.38 -6.83 -0.45
C PHE A 157 -2.70 -6.07 -0.63
N ARG A 158 -3.79 -6.48 0.03
CA ARG A 158 -5.07 -5.73 0.04
C ARG A 158 -4.88 -4.29 0.55
N GLN A 159 -4.07 -4.10 1.58
CA GLN A 159 -3.72 -2.79 2.13
C GLN A 159 -2.88 -1.93 1.16
N LEU A 160 -1.94 -2.54 0.43
CA LEU A 160 -1.19 -1.85 -0.63
C LEU A 160 -2.09 -1.44 -1.79
N LEU A 161 -3.02 -2.31 -2.22
CA LEU A 161 -4.00 -1.97 -3.25
C LEU A 161 -4.94 -0.85 -2.82
N SER A 162 -5.44 -0.86 -1.58
CA SER A 162 -6.28 0.22 -1.05
C SER A 162 -5.51 1.57 -1.01
N ALA A 163 -4.23 1.57 -0.61
CA ALA A 163 -3.38 2.76 -0.69
C ALA A 163 -3.18 3.27 -2.13
N VAL A 164 -2.87 2.37 -3.08
CA VAL A 164 -2.64 2.74 -4.49
C VAL A 164 -3.95 3.16 -5.17
N ARG A 165 -5.09 2.54 -4.85
CA ARG A 165 -6.44 2.97 -5.26
C ARG A 165 -6.71 4.41 -4.83
N HIS A 166 -6.48 4.72 -3.55
CA HIS A 166 -6.65 6.07 -3.01
C HIS A 166 -5.80 7.11 -3.76
N MET A 167 -4.52 6.81 -4.01
CA MET A 167 -3.66 7.67 -4.85
C MET A 167 -4.22 7.83 -6.27
N HIS A 168 -4.56 6.72 -6.93
CA HIS A 168 -5.03 6.70 -8.31
C HIS A 168 -6.37 7.43 -8.48
N ASN A 169 -7.23 7.45 -7.47
CA ASN A 169 -8.50 8.17 -7.46
C ASN A 169 -8.30 9.68 -7.25
N LEU A 170 -7.31 10.09 -6.44
CA LEU A 170 -6.84 11.48 -6.36
C LEU A 170 -5.99 11.92 -7.57
N GLY A 171 -5.86 11.06 -8.59
CA GLY A 171 -5.09 11.34 -9.80
C GLY A 171 -3.57 11.25 -9.65
N PHE A 172 -3.05 10.63 -8.58
CA PHE A 172 -1.60 10.41 -8.39
C PHE A 172 -1.17 8.99 -8.81
N VAL A 173 0.06 8.85 -9.27
CA VAL A 173 0.74 7.57 -9.59
C VAL A 173 2.10 7.54 -8.89
N HIS A 174 2.51 6.39 -8.35
CA HIS A 174 3.68 6.24 -7.49
C HIS A 174 5.00 6.08 -8.27
N ARG A 175 5.01 5.20 -9.28
CA ARG A 175 6.12 4.86 -10.19
C ARG A 175 7.40 4.27 -9.59
N ASP A 176 7.50 4.15 -8.26
CA ASP A 176 8.58 3.42 -7.57
C ASP A 176 8.03 2.53 -6.45
N ILE A 177 7.01 1.71 -6.73
CA ILE A 177 6.50 0.74 -5.77
C ILE A 177 7.49 -0.43 -5.67
N LYS A 178 7.99 -0.68 -4.45
CA LYS A 178 8.99 -1.73 -4.15
C LYS A 178 8.98 -2.07 -2.66
N ALA A 179 9.60 -3.18 -2.28
CA ALA A 179 9.62 -3.67 -0.90
C ALA A 179 10.36 -2.73 0.07
N GLU A 180 11.33 -1.96 -0.42
CA GLU A 180 12.05 -0.93 0.34
C GLU A 180 11.13 0.28 0.67
N ASN A 181 10.19 0.58 -0.22
CA ASN A 181 9.22 1.67 -0.07
C ASN A 181 7.92 1.23 0.65
N VAL A 182 7.88 0.00 1.18
CA VAL A 182 6.77 -0.51 2.00
C VAL A 182 7.26 -0.77 3.42
N LEU A 183 6.72 0.01 4.36
CA LEU A 183 7.08 -0.06 5.77
C LEU A 183 6.11 -0.95 6.55
N LEU A 184 6.63 -1.84 7.39
CA LEU A 184 5.85 -2.69 8.28
C LEU A 184 5.54 -1.94 9.59
N VAL A 185 4.25 -1.78 9.87
CA VAL A 185 3.76 -1.29 11.17
C VAL A 185 3.74 -2.43 12.18
N ASN A 186 3.30 -3.61 11.73
CA ASN A 186 3.43 -4.92 12.38
C ASN A 186 3.28 -6.02 11.31
N GLU A 187 3.27 -7.29 11.70
CA GLU A 187 3.15 -8.46 10.80
C GLU A 187 1.92 -8.44 9.86
N ASP A 188 0.85 -7.74 10.24
CA ASP A 188 -0.43 -7.70 9.55
C ASP A 188 -0.76 -6.31 8.97
N LYS A 189 0.11 -5.30 9.11
CA LYS A 189 -0.18 -3.90 8.70
C LYS A 189 1.01 -3.17 8.08
N VAL A 190 0.79 -2.60 6.89
CA VAL A 190 1.81 -1.93 6.06
C VAL A 190 1.50 -0.46 5.76
N LYS A 191 2.51 0.33 5.39
CA LYS A 191 2.40 1.69 4.86
C LYS A 191 3.32 1.92 3.66
N LEU A 192 2.79 2.46 2.57
CA LEU A 192 3.55 2.90 1.40
C LEU A 192 4.27 4.24 1.68
N ALA A 193 5.51 4.37 1.22
CA ALA A 193 6.42 5.49 1.50
C ALA A 193 7.31 5.87 0.29
N ASP A 194 8.05 6.98 0.44
CA ASP A 194 8.89 7.66 -0.56
C ASP A 194 8.19 7.98 -1.91
N PHE A 195 7.54 9.13 -1.92
CA PHE A 195 6.81 9.66 -3.07
C PHE A 195 7.69 10.50 -4.01
N GLY A 196 9.02 10.42 -3.91
CA GLY A 196 9.95 11.24 -4.72
C GLY A 196 9.83 11.01 -6.24
N PHE A 197 9.36 9.84 -6.67
CA PHE A 197 9.10 9.53 -8.10
C PHE A 197 7.66 9.71 -8.54
N SER A 198 6.77 10.12 -7.63
CA SER A 198 5.35 10.30 -7.92
C SER A 198 5.09 11.36 -9.01
N THR A 199 3.87 11.34 -9.55
CA THR A 199 3.32 12.46 -10.30
C THR A 199 1.81 12.50 -10.13
N GLN A 200 1.25 13.70 -10.18
CA GLN A 200 -0.15 13.87 -10.55
C GLN A 200 -0.28 13.58 -12.06
N LEU A 201 -1.40 12.99 -12.45
CA LEU A 201 -1.79 12.75 -13.84
C LEU A 201 -2.36 14.05 -14.41
N SER A 202 -1.68 14.60 -15.42
CA SER A 202 -2.27 15.53 -16.37
C SER A 202 -2.97 14.75 -17.49
N ASN A 203 -3.58 15.46 -18.44
CA ASN A 203 -4.06 14.87 -19.69
C ASN A 203 -2.92 14.43 -20.63
N GLU A 204 -1.66 14.69 -20.27
CA GLU A 204 -0.47 14.30 -21.03
C GLU A 204 0.16 13.02 -20.46
N PRO A 205 0.68 12.12 -21.32
CA PRO A 205 1.34 10.90 -20.88
C PRO A 205 2.71 11.18 -20.23
N CYS A 206 3.23 10.19 -19.50
CA CYS A 206 4.51 10.29 -18.83
C CYS A 206 5.67 10.01 -19.81
N ARG A 207 6.68 10.91 -19.83
CA ARG A 207 7.85 10.82 -20.72
C ARG A 207 9.17 10.45 -20.05
N THR A 208 9.15 10.06 -18.77
CA THR A 208 10.36 9.96 -17.94
C THR A 208 10.57 8.55 -17.41
N PHE A 209 11.71 7.94 -17.77
CA PHE A 209 12.20 6.75 -17.08
C PHE A 209 12.58 7.10 -15.63
N CYS A 210 11.96 6.40 -14.69
CA CYS A 210 12.13 6.56 -13.25
C CYS A 210 11.69 5.29 -12.50
N GLY A 211 12.01 5.24 -11.21
CA GLY A 211 11.77 4.05 -10.39
C GLY A 211 12.91 3.03 -10.46
N SER A 212 12.77 1.95 -9.69
CA SER A 212 13.82 0.97 -9.45
C SER A 212 13.79 -0.15 -10.53
N PRO A 213 14.87 -0.37 -11.32
CA PRO A 213 14.84 -1.26 -12.49
C PRO A 213 14.28 -2.69 -12.29
N PRO A 214 14.45 -3.37 -11.13
CA PRO A 214 13.84 -4.69 -10.89
C PRO A 214 12.31 -4.70 -10.85
N TYR A 215 11.66 -3.55 -10.62
CA TYR A 215 10.21 -3.38 -10.56
C TYR A 215 9.65 -2.61 -11.77
N ALA A 216 10.52 -2.17 -12.69
CA ALA A 216 10.12 -1.38 -13.86
C ALA A 216 9.32 -2.21 -14.87
N ALA A 217 8.25 -1.61 -15.41
CA ALA A 217 7.39 -2.22 -16.42
C ALA A 217 8.06 -2.24 -17.81
N PRO A 218 7.70 -3.17 -18.72
CA PRO A 218 8.32 -3.28 -20.05
C PRO A 218 8.29 -1.99 -20.87
N GLU A 219 7.18 -1.24 -20.78
CA GLU A 219 6.99 0.04 -21.47
C GLU A 219 7.87 1.19 -20.92
N LEU A 220 8.34 1.11 -19.67
CA LEU A 220 9.36 2.04 -19.17
C LEU A 220 10.71 1.84 -19.88
N PHE A 221 10.92 0.69 -20.49
CA PHE A 221 12.10 0.39 -21.31
C PHE A 221 11.87 0.63 -22.81
N SER A 222 10.76 1.28 -23.19
CA SER A 222 10.60 1.95 -24.48
C SER A 222 11.01 3.42 -24.37
N ASP A 223 11.35 4.04 -25.50
CA ASP A 223 11.64 5.47 -25.61
C ASP A 223 10.34 6.28 -25.89
N ASP A 224 9.17 5.68 -25.60
CA ASP A 224 7.82 6.15 -25.91
C ASP A 224 7.09 6.75 -24.68
N ASP A 225 6.03 7.50 -24.95
CA ASP A 225 5.10 8.03 -23.95
C ASP A 225 4.27 6.91 -23.28
N TYR A 226 4.21 6.89 -21.93
CA TYR A 226 3.50 5.83 -21.17
C TYR A 226 2.35 6.33 -20.28
N VAL A 227 1.36 5.46 -20.07
CA VAL A 227 0.24 5.67 -19.13
C VAL A 227 0.68 5.29 -17.72
N GLY A 228 0.46 6.17 -16.73
CA GLY A 228 1.00 5.97 -15.37
C GLY A 228 0.42 4.79 -14.60
N LYS A 229 -0.93 4.66 -14.51
CA LYS A 229 -1.57 3.68 -13.62
C LYS A 229 -1.16 2.21 -13.86
N PRO A 230 -1.03 1.71 -15.10
CA PRO A 230 -0.57 0.33 -15.37
C PRO A 230 0.87 0.03 -14.92
N VAL A 231 1.73 1.04 -14.76
CA VAL A 231 3.11 0.85 -14.28
C VAL A 231 3.11 0.44 -12.80
N ASP A 232 2.28 1.10 -11.99
CA ASP A 232 2.09 0.73 -10.58
C ASP A 232 1.51 -0.69 -10.45
N VAL A 233 0.59 -1.09 -11.33
CA VAL A 233 0.02 -2.47 -11.38
C VAL A 233 1.09 -3.52 -11.65
N TRP A 234 2.01 -3.26 -12.59
CA TRP A 234 3.14 -4.16 -12.85
C TRP A 234 4.08 -4.25 -11.64
N ALA A 235 4.44 -3.11 -11.04
CA ALA A 235 5.30 -3.05 -9.88
C ALA A 235 4.69 -3.78 -8.66
N LEU A 236 3.36 -3.67 -8.47
CA LEU A 236 2.59 -4.45 -7.50
C LEU A 236 2.64 -5.97 -7.81
N GLY A 237 2.53 -6.36 -9.08
CA GLY A 237 2.69 -7.76 -9.51
C GLY A 237 4.07 -8.33 -9.21
N VAL A 238 5.13 -7.55 -9.48
CA VAL A 238 6.52 -7.90 -9.13
C VAL A 238 6.71 -8.00 -7.62
N LEU A 239 6.13 -7.06 -6.85
CA LEU A 239 6.19 -7.06 -5.39
C LEU A 239 5.46 -8.27 -4.79
N LEU A 240 4.28 -8.62 -5.30
CA LEU A 240 3.53 -9.81 -4.88
C LEU A 240 4.31 -11.10 -5.16
N TYR A 241 4.94 -11.21 -6.33
CA TYR A 241 5.84 -12.31 -6.66
C TYR A 241 6.99 -12.40 -5.63
N PHE A 242 7.66 -11.28 -5.32
CA PHE A 242 8.77 -11.25 -4.36
C PHE A 242 8.32 -11.58 -2.92
N MET A 243 7.15 -11.11 -2.50
CA MET A 243 6.55 -11.45 -1.20
C MET A 243 6.33 -12.96 -1.05
N ILE A 244 5.81 -13.63 -2.09
CA ILE A 244 5.39 -15.03 -2.03
C ILE A 244 6.55 -16.01 -2.26
N ILE A 245 7.54 -15.65 -3.07
CA ILE A 245 8.58 -16.59 -3.55
C ILE A 245 9.98 -16.23 -3.02
N GLY A 246 10.18 -15.03 -2.47
CA GLY A 246 11.47 -14.57 -1.92
C GLY A 246 12.55 -14.29 -2.97
N ASN A 247 12.20 -14.36 -4.26
CA ASN A 247 13.05 -13.91 -5.36
C ASN A 247 12.30 -12.95 -6.30
N MET A 248 13.03 -12.30 -7.22
CA MET A 248 12.42 -11.43 -8.22
C MET A 248 12.09 -12.25 -9.49
N PRO A 249 11.00 -11.95 -10.23
CA PRO A 249 10.61 -12.71 -11.41
C PRO A 249 11.63 -12.54 -12.55
N PHE A 250 12.24 -11.35 -12.65
CA PHE A 250 13.30 -11.03 -13.60
C PHE A 250 14.57 -10.66 -12.84
N ARG A 251 15.70 -11.28 -13.19
CA ARG A 251 17.02 -11.08 -12.55
C ARG A 251 18.12 -11.13 -13.58
N ALA A 252 19.09 -10.22 -13.47
CA ALA A 252 20.30 -10.18 -14.27
C ALA A 252 21.39 -9.36 -13.55
N PRO A 253 22.69 -9.55 -13.87
CA PRO A 253 23.77 -8.81 -13.20
C PRO A 253 23.92 -7.34 -13.64
N THR A 254 23.28 -6.93 -14.73
CA THR A 254 23.38 -5.55 -15.26
C THR A 254 22.00 -5.04 -15.72
N VAL A 255 21.79 -3.73 -15.70
CA VAL A 255 20.52 -3.10 -16.12
C VAL A 255 20.17 -3.41 -17.59
N PRO A 256 21.09 -3.42 -18.57
CA PRO A 256 20.78 -3.83 -19.94
C PRO A 256 20.34 -5.31 -20.05
N ALA A 257 20.98 -6.21 -19.30
CA ALA A 257 20.57 -7.61 -19.27
C ALA A 257 19.22 -7.81 -18.54
N LEU A 258 18.92 -6.98 -17.54
CA LEU A 258 17.63 -6.96 -16.86
C LEU A 258 16.51 -6.44 -17.79
N ARG A 259 16.75 -5.36 -18.54
CA ARG A 259 15.87 -4.88 -19.63
C ARG A 259 15.59 -6.00 -20.62
N ALA A 260 16.62 -6.74 -21.06
CA ALA A 260 16.45 -7.88 -21.95
C ALA A 260 15.59 -9.00 -21.34
N ALA A 261 15.78 -9.33 -20.05
CA ALA A 261 14.97 -10.33 -19.35
C ALA A 261 13.50 -9.91 -19.20
N VAL A 262 13.23 -8.66 -18.78
CA VAL A 262 11.88 -8.09 -18.65
C VAL A 262 11.16 -8.04 -20.00
N LEU A 263 11.84 -7.60 -21.07
CA LEU A 263 11.28 -7.55 -22.42
C LEU A 263 11.04 -8.95 -23.01
N LYS A 264 11.92 -9.94 -22.72
CA LYS A 264 11.70 -11.34 -23.11
C LYS A 264 10.49 -11.93 -22.40
N GLY A 265 10.34 -11.61 -21.11
CA GLY A 265 9.14 -11.88 -20.32
C GLY A 265 9.05 -13.27 -19.70
N ASP A 266 10.08 -14.11 -19.79
CA ASP A 266 10.06 -15.45 -19.18
C ASP A 266 10.25 -15.39 -17.66
N TYR A 267 9.38 -16.07 -16.91
CA TYR A 267 9.51 -16.29 -15.46
C TYR A 267 8.88 -17.63 -15.05
N LEU A 268 9.09 -18.06 -13.80
CA LEU A 268 8.60 -19.34 -13.27
C LEU A 268 7.69 -19.11 -12.07
N LEU A 269 6.60 -19.88 -11.95
CA LEU A 269 5.79 -19.96 -10.73
C LEU A 269 5.86 -21.37 -10.12
N PRO A 270 6.04 -21.53 -8.80
CA PRO A 270 5.96 -22.84 -8.16
C PRO A 270 4.56 -23.46 -8.33
N GLY A 271 4.49 -24.71 -8.78
CA GLY A 271 3.22 -25.41 -9.02
C GLY A 271 2.39 -25.77 -7.78
N HIS A 272 2.84 -25.38 -6.58
CA HIS A 272 2.12 -25.55 -5.31
C HIS A 272 1.32 -24.30 -4.89
N LEU A 273 1.49 -23.15 -5.56
CA LEU A 273 0.74 -21.93 -5.27
C LEU A 273 -0.74 -22.09 -5.64
N THR A 274 -1.63 -21.36 -4.95
CA THR A 274 -3.06 -21.42 -5.27
C THR A 274 -3.35 -20.86 -6.68
N LEU A 275 -4.26 -21.50 -7.43
CA LEU A 275 -4.62 -21.05 -8.77
C LEU A 275 -5.15 -19.59 -8.82
N PRO A 276 -5.92 -19.09 -7.84
CA PRO A 276 -6.28 -17.67 -7.75
C PRO A 276 -5.05 -16.73 -7.68
N LEU A 277 -4.01 -17.10 -6.92
CA LEU A 277 -2.78 -16.32 -6.85
C LEU A 277 -1.99 -16.34 -8.15
N ILE A 278 -1.87 -17.53 -8.77
CA ILE A 278 -1.22 -17.70 -10.08
C ILE A 278 -1.89 -16.80 -11.12
N ARG A 279 -3.23 -16.78 -11.18
CA ARG A 279 -4.00 -15.90 -12.08
C ARG A 279 -3.75 -14.42 -11.80
N LEU A 280 -3.76 -13.99 -10.54
CA LEU A 280 -3.48 -12.60 -10.15
C LEU A 280 -2.07 -12.15 -10.55
N MET A 281 -1.05 -12.98 -10.30
CA MET A 281 0.33 -12.70 -10.73
C MET A 281 0.43 -12.62 -12.27
N GLN A 282 -0.15 -13.59 -12.98
CA GLN A 282 -0.15 -13.62 -14.44
C GLN A 282 -0.83 -12.40 -15.06
N ARG A 283 -1.99 -11.95 -14.54
CA ARG A 283 -2.67 -10.74 -15.03
C ARG A 283 -1.94 -9.44 -14.68
N SER A 284 -1.30 -9.37 -13.52
CA SER A 284 -0.50 -8.19 -13.13
C SER A 284 0.76 -8.04 -14.00
N LEU A 285 1.35 -9.16 -14.42
CA LEU A 285 2.58 -9.22 -15.22
C LEU A 285 2.33 -9.36 -16.73
N VAL A 286 1.21 -8.84 -17.27
CA VAL A 286 0.99 -8.80 -18.73
C VAL A 286 1.86 -7.71 -19.37
N HIS A 287 2.56 -8.02 -20.47
CA HIS A 287 3.47 -7.09 -21.15
C HIS A 287 2.73 -5.90 -21.80
N VAL A 288 1.47 -6.09 -22.24
CA VAL A 288 0.64 -5.02 -22.82
C VAL A 288 -0.05 -4.24 -21.69
N PRO A 289 0.23 -2.93 -21.50
CA PRO A 289 -0.26 -2.19 -20.32
C PRO A 289 -1.79 -2.13 -20.21
N SER A 290 -2.50 -1.99 -21.32
CA SER A 290 -3.97 -1.95 -21.38
C SER A 290 -4.66 -3.30 -21.15
N ARG A 291 -3.90 -4.40 -21.03
CA ARG A 291 -4.42 -5.74 -20.65
C ARG A 291 -4.19 -6.09 -19.18
N ARG A 292 -3.46 -5.26 -18.43
CA ARG A 292 -3.33 -5.40 -16.98
C ARG A 292 -4.65 -5.03 -16.29
N PRO A 293 -4.98 -5.64 -15.14
CA PRO A 293 -6.19 -5.29 -14.39
C PRO A 293 -6.09 -3.89 -13.80
N THR A 294 -7.24 -3.26 -13.52
CA THR A 294 -7.26 -2.05 -12.67
C THR A 294 -7.09 -2.44 -11.19
N ILE A 295 -6.77 -1.48 -10.32
CA ILE A 295 -6.59 -1.74 -8.89
C ILE A 295 -7.90 -2.26 -8.25
N GLU A 296 -9.04 -1.77 -8.71
CA GLU A 296 -10.38 -2.20 -8.29
C GLU A 296 -10.60 -3.68 -8.62
N GLN A 297 -10.25 -4.09 -9.84
CA GLN A 297 -10.32 -5.48 -10.27
C GLN A 297 -9.32 -6.37 -9.53
N MET A 298 -8.14 -5.86 -9.16
CA MET A 298 -7.19 -6.59 -8.31
C MET A 298 -7.76 -6.79 -6.89
N ILE A 299 -8.40 -5.77 -6.30
CA ILE A 299 -9.08 -5.89 -4.99
C ILE A 299 -10.22 -6.91 -5.05
N GLN A 300 -10.99 -6.93 -6.14
CA GLN A 300 -12.12 -7.85 -6.35
C GLN A 300 -11.74 -9.30 -6.71
N CYS A 301 -10.45 -9.60 -6.92
CA CYS A 301 -10.01 -10.91 -7.39
C CYS A 301 -10.32 -12.06 -6.42
N GLN A 302 -10.42 -13.29 -6.96
CA GLN A 302 -10.76 -14.46 -6.16
C GLN A 302 -9.77 -14.71 -5.00
N TRP A 303 -8.47 -14.42 -5.17
CA TRP A 303 -7.44 -14.65 -4.14
C TRP A 303 -7.58 -13.74 -2.92
N LEU A 304 -7.96 -12.47 -3.12
CA LEU A 304 -8.16 -11.53 -2.02
C LEU A 304 -9.52 -11.70 -1.35
N ASN A 305 -10.56 -12.10 -2.09
CA ASN A 305 -11.89 -12.32 -1.52
C ASN A 305 -12.05 -13.70 -0.87
N ASN A 306 -11.32 -14.72 -1.34
CA ASN A 306 -11.28 -16.06 -0.78
C ASN A 306 -9.82 -16.47 -0.44
N PRO A 307 -9.18 -15.82 0.54
CA PRO A 307 -7.80 -16.13 0.91
C PRO A 307 -7.68 -17.57 1.45
N PRO A 308 -6.57 -18.27 1.18
CA PRO A 308 -6.42 -19.66 1.61
C PRO A 308 -6.48 -19.79 3.14
N LYS A 309 -7.35 -20.69 3.61
CA LYS A 309 -7.49 -21.05 5.02
C LYS A 309 -6.19 -21.65 5.57
N PRO A 310 -5.89 -21.47 6.87
CA PRO A 310 -4.71 -22.05 7.49
C PRO A 310 -4.78 -23.60 7.42
N PRO A 311 -3.63 -24.31 7.31
CA PRO A 311 -3.62 -25.77 7.12
C PRO A 311 -4.44 -26.59 8.14
N ASN A 312 -4.60 -26.06 9.36
CA ASN A 312 -5.33 -26.71 10.45
C ASN A 312 -6.86 -26.80 10.22
N GLU A 313 -7.45 -26.02 9.31
CA GLU A 313 -8.88 -26.09 8.98
C GLU A 313 -9.21 -27.04 7.82
N ILE A 314 -8.21 -27.64 7.15
CA ILE A 314 -8.44 -28.57 6.04
C ILE A 314 -8.83 -29.96 6.57
N ASN A 315 -10.05 -29.99 7.11
CA ASN A 315 -10.97 -31.11 7.25
C ASN A 315 -10.33 -32.49 7.54
N ARG A 316 -10.25 -32.86 8.83
CA ARG A 316 -9.92 -34.21 9.34
C ARG A 316 -10.90 -35.32 8.86
N LYS A 317 -11.83 -35.01 7.96
CA LYS A 317 -12.87 -35.91 7.41
C LYS A 317 -12.64 -36.38 5.96
N LYS A 318 -11.59 -35.93 5.25
CA LYS A 318 -11.25 -36.42 3.88
C LYS A 318 -9.87 -37.09 3.75
N SER A 319 -9.36 -37.72 4.83
CA SER A 319 -8.14 -38.55 4.78
C SER A 319 -8.37 -39.98 5.31
N GLY A 320 -9.31 -40.70 4.68
CA GLY A 320 -9.47 -42.15 4.90
C GLY A 320 -8.44 -42.99 4.11
N PHE A 321 -7.93 -42.46 3.00
CA PHE A 321 -7.18 -43.24 2.00
C PHE A 321 -5.67 -43.39 2.31
N TRP A 322 -5.09 -42.46 3.09
CA TRP A 322 -3.63 -42.41 3.34
C TRP A 322 -3.18 -43.15 4.61
N ARG A 323 -3.98 -44.09 5.13
CA ARG A 323 -3.70 -44.79 6.41
C ARG A 323 -3.00 -46.16 6.26
N ILE A 324 -2.20 -46.35 5.21
CA ILE A 324 -1.33 -47.52 5.02
C ILE A 324 0.09 -47.02 4.68
N LYS A 325 1.13 -47.67 5.24
CA LYS A 325 2.56 -47.26 5.23
C LYS A 325 2.95 -46.03 6.07
N ALA A 326 2.29 -45.82 7.21
CA ALA A 326 2.80 -44.99 8.32
C ALA A 326 3.21 -45.86 9.54
N ARG A 327 4.14 -46.81 9.33
CA ARG A 327 4.84 -47.54 10.39
C ARG A 327 6.32 -47.63 10.05
N ASN A 328 7.17 -47.49 11.07
CA ASN A 328 8.63 -47.41 11.01
C ASN A 328 9.19 -46.19 10.25
N ILE A 329 9.25 -45.05 10.95
CA ILE A 329 10.50 -44.31 11.24
C ILE A 329 10.22 -43.43 12.47
N ARG A 330 11.08 -43.54 13.51
CA ARG A 330 11.08 -42.69 14.71
C ARG A 330 12.51 -42.24 14.98
N SER A 331 12.88 -41.04 14.53
CA SER A 331 13.89 -40.21 15.21
C SER A 331 13.89 -38.79 14.65
N SER A 332 14.18 -37.86 15.55
CA SER A 332 14.55 -36.44 15.35
C SER A 332 15.06 -36.04 13.96
N ARG A 333 14.35 -35.11 13.29
CA ARG A 333 14.86 -34.24 12.22
C ARG A 333 14.35 -32.82 12.37
N SER A 334 15.08 -31.87 11.77
CA SER A 334 14.85 -30.43 11.93
C SER A 334 13.70 -29.93 11.05
N THR A 335 13.06 -28.83 11.45
CA THR A 335 11.96 -28.19 10.71
C THR A 335 12.36 -27.72 9.30
N LYS A 336 13.66 -27.55 9.03
CA LYS A 336 14.19 -27.23 7.69
C LYS A 336 14.05 -28.38 6.68
N ASP A 337 13.93 -29.64 7.12
CA ASP A 337 13.89 -30.79 6.20
C ASP A 337 12.51 -31.00 5.57
N LEU A 338 11.43 -30.64 6.26
CA LEU A 338 10.06 -30.87 5.76
C LEU A 338 9.77 -30.07 4.48
N SER A 339 10.23 -28.82 4.41
CA SER A 339 9.98 -27.95 3.24
C SER A 339 10.66 -28.43 1.95
N GLN A 340 11.68 -29.28 2.03
CA GLN A 340 12.37 -29.85 0.86
C GLN A 340 11.78 -31.19 0.38
N LEU A 341 10.87 -31.80 1.14
CA LEU A 341 10.29 -33.10 0.81
C LEU A 341 8.98 -32.96 0.00
N ASP A 342 8.05 -32.09 0.40
CA ASP A 342 6.82 -31.84 -0.36
C ASP A 342 7.04 -31.10 -1.68
N ALA A 343 8.12 -30.30 -1.78
CA ALA A 343 8.46 -29.53 -2.98
C ALA A 343 8.77 -30.38 -4.23
N ARG A 344 8.87 -31.71 -4.10
CA ARG A 344 9.24 -32.64 -5.19
C ARG A 344 8.06 -33.10 -6.06
N SER A 345 6.82 -32.75 -5.69
CA SER A 345 5.60 -33.29 -6.32
C SER A 345 4.98 -32.39 -7.39
N PHE A 346 5.39 -31.12 -7.52
CA PHE A 346 4.79 -30.14 -8.43
C PHE A 346 5.83 -29.49 -9.35
N ALA A 347 5.66 -29.67 -10.66
CA ALA A 347 6.53 -29.04 -11.65
C ALA A 347 6.35 -27.51 -11.66
N PRO A 348 7.41 -26.72 -11.93
CA PRO A 348 7.30 -25.27 -12.06
C PRO A 348 6.52 -24.88 -13.32
N ILE A 349 5.62 -23.91 -13.19
CA ILE A 349 4.81 -23.37 -14.28
C ILE A 349 5.64 -22.32 -15.02
N VAL A 350 6.02 -22.63 -16.26
CA VAL A 350 6.72 -21.68 -17.14
C VAL A 350 5.73 -20.63 -17.63
N CYS A 351 5.98 -19.37 -17.31
CA CYS A 351 5.14 -18.23 -17.67
C CYS A 351 5.90 -17.30 -18.62
N ASN A 352 5.19 -16.63 -19.54
CA ASN A 352 5.77 -15.59 -20.40
C ASN A 352 4.81 -14.40 -20.52
N THR A 353 5.27 -13.19 -20.17
CA THR A 353 4.44 -11.97 -20.11
C THR A 353 3.82 -11.52 -21.44
N ARG A 354 4.32 -12.03 -22.57
CA ARG A 354 3.79 -11.76 -23.92
C ARG A 354 2.77 -12.80 -24.39
N ARG A 355 2.78 -14.01 -23.80
CA ARG A 355 1.93 -15.13 -24.25
C ARG A 355 0.61 -15.13 -23.48
N GLY A 356 -0.41 -14.56 -24.11
CA GLY A 356 -1.76 -14.53 -23.56
C GLY A 356 -2.34 -15.92 -23.35
N ASN A 357 -2.52 -16.36 -22.10
CA ASN A 357 -3.13 -17.65 -21.77
C ASN A 357 -4.60 -17.42 -21.38
N SER A 358 -5.40 -16.98 -22.36
CA SER A 358 -6.73 -16.35 -22.21
C SER A 358 -7.65 -17.05 -21.20
N VAL A 359 -7.77 -18.38 -21.27
CA VAL A 359 -8.64 -19.18 -20.40
C VAL A 359 -8.33 -19.01 -18.90
N LEU A 360 -7.06 -18.77 -18.53
CA LEU A 360 -6.67 -18.47 -17.14
C LEU A 360 -6.72 -16.97 -16.83
N GLU A 361 -6.40 -16.15 -17.82
CA GLU A 361 -6.30 -14.70 -17.71
C GLU A 361 -7.66 -14.01 -17.55
N ASP A 362 -8.63 -14.38 -18.38
CA ASP A 362 -9.92 -13.68 -18.47
C ASP A 362 -10.88 -14.12 -17.35
N ASN A 363 -10.55 -15.22 -16.65
CA ASN A 363 -11.31 -15.79 -15.53
C ASN A 363 -10.69 -15.50 -14.15
N PHE A 364 -9.94 -14.40 -13.97
CA PHE A 364 -9.29 -14.11 -12.67
C PHE A 364 -10.22 -13.45 -11.62
N LEU A 365 -11.34 -12.86 -12.06
CA LEU A 365 -12.38 -12.29 -11.19
C LEU A 365 -13.42 -13.34 -10.78
N PHE A 366 -13.81 -14.20 -11.71
CA PHE A 366 -14.87 -15.19 -11.48
C PHE A 366 -14.39 -16.33 -10.58
N PRO A 367 -15.27 -16.86 -9.70
CA PRO A 367 -14.99 -18.09 -8.97
C PRO A 367 -14.60 -19.24 -9.91
N LEU A 368 -13.73 -20.12 -9.42
CA LEU A 368 -13.60 -21.45 -9.98
C LEU A 368 -14.83 -22.27 -9.57
N ASP A 369 -15.73 -22.55 -10.52
CA ASP A 369 -16.80 -23.52 -10.31
C ASP A 369 -16.21 -24.92 -10.13
N VAL A 370 -16.06 -25.31 -8.87
CA VAL A 370 -15.72 -26.67 -8.43
C VAL A 370 -16.98 -27.31 -7.82
N GLN A 371 -18.10 -27.20 -8.55
CA GLN A 371 -19.30 -27.99 -8.27
C GLN A 371 -19.26 -29.29 -9.08
N SER A 372 -19.57 -30.40 -8.42
CA SER A 372 -19.90 -31.73 -8.98
C SER A 372 -19.29 -32.09 -10.34
N ARG A 373 -18.13 -32.78 -10.31
CA ARG A 373 -17.70 -33.66 -11.41
C ARG A 373 -17.62 -35.14 -11.00
N ASP A 374 -18.17 -35.45 -9.84
CA ASP A 374 -18.69 -36.76 -9.46
C ASP A 374 -20.19 -36.79 -9.80
N GLU A 375 -20.78 -37.98 -9.98
CA GLU A 375 -22.20 -38.20 -10.35
C GLU A 375 -22.61 -37.71 -11.75
N ALA A 376 -22.01 -38.34 -12.78
CA ALA A 376 -22.70 -38.58 -14.04
C ALA A 376 -23.38 -39.96 -13.96
N GLU A 377 -24.71 -40.00 -14.07
CA GLU A 377 -25.49 -41.22 -13.83
C GLU A 377 -25.33 -42.30 -14.93
N TYR A 378 -25.56 -43.54 -14.52
CA TYR A 378 -25.34 -44.74 -15.32
C TYR A 378 -26.65 -45.20 -15.99
N GLU A 379 -27.15 -44.48 -16.99
CA GLU A 379 -28.31 -44.94 -17.77
C GLU A 379 -27.94 -46.03 -18.79
N HIS A 380 -28.66 -47.14 -18.71
CA HIS A 380 -28.36 -48.38 -19.42
C HIS A 380 -29.11 -48.44 -20.76
N VAL A 381 -28.48 -48.04 -21.88
CA VAL A 381 -29.03 -48.27 -23.22
C VAL A 381 -28.20 -49.34 -23.96
N ASN A 382 -28.62 -50.60 -23.81
CA ASN A 382 -28.10 -51.70 -24.62
C ASN A 382 -28.78 -51.73 -25.99
N SER A 383 -28.03 -51.54 -27.09
CA SER A 383 -28.12 -52.39 -28.29
C SER A 383 -27.11 -52.04 -29.39
N MET A 384 -26.80 -53.06 -30.22
CA MET A 384 -26.16 -53.00 -31.54
C MET A 384 -24.80 -52.29 -31.70
N GLN A 385 -23.75 -53.11 -31.74
CA GLN A 385 -22.54 -52.85 -32.55
C GLN A 385 -22.90 -52.82 -34.05
N PRO A 386 -22.05 -52.23 -34.89
CA PRO A 386 -21.41 -53.09 -35.90
C PRO A 386 -19.87 -53.09 -35.86
N ARG A 387 -19.29 -54.10 -36.53
CA ARG A 387 -17.89 -54.55 -36.41
C ARG A 387 -16.91 -53.74 -37.27
N ARG A 388 -15.62 -53.84 -36.93
CA ARG A 388 -14.50 -53.56 -37.87
C ARG A 388 -14.47 -54.59 -39.01
N SER A 389 -14.05 -54.15 -40.20
CA SER A 389 -13.37 -54.98 -41.21
C SER A 389 -12.40 -54.11 -42.04
N PHE A 390 -11.61 -54.73 -42.92
CA PHE A 390 -10.45 -54.14 -43.60
C PHE A 390 -10.43 -54.59 -45.09
N PHE A 391 -9.50 -54.03 -45.88
CA PHE A 391 -9.17 -54.35 -47.30
C PHE A 391 -10.04 -53.75 -48.43
N GLY A 392 -9.35 -53.43 -49.55
CA GLY A 392 -9.89 -52.96 -50.84
C GLY A 392 -8.96 -51.92 -51.49
N ALA A 393 -8.48 -52.14 -52.73
CA ALA A 393 -7.38 -51.34 -53.32
C ALA A 393 -7.56 -50.91 -54.79
N ASN A 394 -6.80 -49.88 -55.20
CA ASN A 394 -6.43 -49.47 -56.58
C ASN A 394 -7.57 -48.97 -57.52
N SER A 395 -7.55 -47.73 -58.07
CA SER A 395 -6.68 -47.43 -59.24
C SER A 395 -6.74 -45.97 -59.78
N LYS A 396 -5.54 -45.41 -60.06
CA LYS A 396 -5.09 -44.70 -61.31
C LYS A 396 -5.66 -43.33 -61.78
N LYS A 397 -4.72 -42.39 -62.00
CA LYS A 397 -4.65 -41.32 -63.04
C LYS A 397 -5.57 -40.07 -62.83
N LYS A 398 -5.28 -38.86 -63.36
CA LYS A 398 -4.23 -38.37 -64.30
C LYS A 398 -3.87 -36.86 -64.05
N ILE A 399 -3.03 -36.28 -64.93
CA ILE A 399 -2.44 -34.92 -64.92
C ILE A 399 -2.68 -34.27 -66.33
N GLY A 400 -2.75 -32.94 -66.54
CA GLY A 400 -2.35 -31.83 -65.66
C GLY A 400 -2.90 -30.40 -65.96
N PRO A 401 -2.23 -29.57 -66.78
CA PRO A 401 -1.64 -28.33 -66.20
C PRO A 401 -1.85 -26.99 -66.95
N MET A 402 -1.37 -25.89 -66.32
CA MET A 402 -1.15 -24.51 -66.85
C MET A 402 -2.44 -23.71 -67.19
N GLU A 403 -2.47 -22.37 -67.34
CA GLU A 403 -1.47 -21.28 -67.61
C GLU A 403 -1.63 -20.12 -66.54
N THR A 404 -0.70 -19.23 -66.17
CA THR A 404 0.02 -18.11 -66.86
C THR A 404 -0.90 -17.18 -67.68
N GLU A 405 -0.91 -15.83 -67.65
CA GLU A 405 -0.05 -14.70 -67.21
C GLU A 405 -0.97 -13.47 -66.85
N ARG A 406 -0.56 -12.22 -66.48
CA ARG A 406 0.54 -11.55 -65.71
C ARG A 406 0.42 -10.01 -65.92
N ARG A 407 1.01 -9.15 -65.06
CA ARG A 407 1.13 -7.66 -65.19
C ARG A 407 -0.18 -6.84 -65.08
N ASP A 408 -0.21 -5.50 -64.92
CA ASP A 408 0.63 -4.50 -64.19
C ASP A 408 -0.16 -3.17 -64.06
N THR A 409 0.28 -2.24 -63.19
CA THR A 409 -0.18 -0.83 -63.05
C THR A 409 -1.61 -0.59 -62.49
N GLY A 410 -1.97 0.57 -61.91
CA GLY A 410 -1.16 1.72 -61.45
C GLY A 410 -1.97 2.96 -61.01
N LYS A 411 -1.50 3.64 -59.94
CA LYS A 411 -1.77 5.05 -59.50
C LYS A 411 -3.22 5.59 -59.35
N MET A 412 -3.52 5.99 -58.09
CA MET A 412 -4.15 7.26 -57.66
C MET A 412 -5.54 7.68 -58.18
N PHE A 413 -6.49 7.96 -57.27
CA PHE A 413 -7.03 9.33 -57.17
C PHE A 413 -7.40 9.75 -55.71
N LYS A 414 -8.48 10.52 -55.45
CA LYS A 414 -8.41 11.63 -54.45
C LYS A 414 -9.77 12.12 -53.89
N ARG A 415 -9.85 12.40 -52.56
CA ARG A 415 -10.98 13.02 -51.78
C ARG A 415 -12.21 12.10 -51.55
N GLY A 416 -13.08 12.31 -50.54
CA GLY A 416 -13.09 13.30 -49.42
C GLY A 416 -14.37 13.23 -48.57
N SER A 417 -14.55 14.19 -47.63
CA SER A 417 -15.62 14.28 -46.58
C SER A 417 -15.51 13.21 -45.47
N CYS A 418 -15.65 13.46 -44.16
CA CYS A 418 -16.21 14.57 -43.33
C CYS A 418 -17.74 14.67 -43.30
N ILE A 419 -18.32 14.35 -42.14
CA ILE A 419 -19.62 14.81 -41.64
C ILE A 419 -19.45 15.12 -40.15
N GLU A 420 -19.79 16.33 -39.74
CA GLU A 420 -20.02 16.70 -38.34
C GLU A 420 -21.53 16.64 -38.07
N ILE A 421 -21.97 16.15 -36.91
CA ILE A 421 -23.29 16.52 -36.36
C ILE A 421 -23.14 16.90 -34.89
N MET A 422 -23.78 18.02 -34.59
CA MET A 422 -23.70 18.88 -33.43
C MET A 422 -24.12 18.24 -32.10
N SER A 423 -23.67 18.90 -31.03
CA SER A 423 -24.20 18.89 -29.66
C SER A 423 -25.70 18.70 -29.50
N ASN A 424 -26.09 18.12 -28.36
CA ASN A 424 -27.14 18.69 -27.51
C ASN A 424 -26.87 18.39 -26.02
N ASN A 425 -27.20 19.35 -25.16
CA ASN A 425 -27.38 19.11 -23.73
C ASN A 425 -28.81 18.61 -23.51
N GLU A 426 -29.02 17.66 -22.60
CA GLU A 426 -30.24 17.69 -21.79
C GLU A 426 -30.01 17.01 -20.43
N VAL A 427 -30.67 17.54 -19.40
CA VAL A 427 -30.62 17.03 -18.02
C VAL A 427 -31.95 16.36 -17.72
N LEU A 428 -31.93 15.10 -17.28
CA LEU A 428 -33.07 14.52 -16.62
C LEU A 428 -32.65 13.59 -15.48
N ASN A 429 -33.25 13.79 -14.31
CA ASN A 429 -33.32 12.75 -13.29
C ASN A 429 -34.23 11.63 -13.79
N ASP A 430 -33.94 10.37 -13.43
CA ASP A 430 -35.04 9.50 -13.00
C ASP A 430 -34.56 8.51 -11.92
N LYS A 431 -35.36 8.34 -10.87
CA LYS A 431 -35.11 7.40 -9.78
C LYS A 431 -36.03 6.20 -9.95
N LYS A 432 -35.49 5.01 -10.17
CA LYS A 432 -36.27 3.76 -10.05
C LYS A 432 -35.62 2.79 -9.08
N HIS A 433 -36.22 2.73 -7.89
CA HIS A 433 -36.06 1.57 -7.00
C HIS A 433 -36.54 0.31 -7.73
N ILE A 434 -35.80 -0.78 -7.60
CA ILE A 434 -36.35 -2.13 -7.72
C ILE A 434 -36.08 -2.82 -6.39
N LEU A 435 -37.17 -3.12 -5.68
CA LEU A 435 -37.14 -3.86 -4.42
C LEU A 435 -37.30 -5.34 -4.73
N MET A 436 -36.38 -6.19 -4.27
CA MET A 436 -36.60 -7.64 -4.17
C MET A 436 -36.03 -8.16 -2.87
N GLU A 437 -36.92 -8.56 -1.96
CA GLU A 437 -36.55 -9.12 -0.66
C GLU A 437 -36.25 -10.62 -0.77
N SER A 438 -34.97 -10.94 -0.54
CA SER A 438 -34.46 -12.10 0.22
C SER A 438 -35.32 -13.37 0.37
N LYS A 439 -34.69 -14.53 0.11
CA LYS A 439 -34.78 -15.70 1.02
C LYS A 439 -33.74 -16.79 0.75
N SER A 440 -32.67 -16.79 1.56
CA SER A 440 -32.17 -17.95 2.34
C SER A 440 -30.79 -17.61 2.90
N ALA A 441 -30.62 -17.73 4.22
CA ALA A 441 -29.35 -17.44 4.88
C ALA A 441 -28.52 -18.72 5.03
N VAL A 442 -27.23 -18.62 4.70
CA VAL A 442 -26.18 -19.54 5.17
C VAL A 442 -25.18 -18.69 5.93
N ASP A 443 -24.78 -19.16 7.12
CA ASP A 443 -24.12 -18.35 8.14
C ASP A 443 -22.64 -18.07 7.80
N ILE A 444 -22.41 -17.04 7.00
CA ILE A 444 -21.07 -16.53 6.67
C ILE A 444 -20.64 -15.59 7.80
N GLN A 445 -19.58 -15.96 8.51
CA GLN A 445 -18.96 -15.13 9.55
C GLN A 445 -18.57 -13.77 8.96
N HIS A 446 -19.31 -12.73 9.36
CA HIS A 446 -19.24 -11.40 8.77
C HIS A 446 -17.96 -10.69 9.23
N THR A 447 -16.86 -10.87 8.49
CA THR A 447 -15.75 -9.92 8.55
C THR A 447 -16.28 -8.55 8.10
N PRO A 448 -16.04 -7.47 8.86
CA PRO A 448 -16.58 -6.15 8.50
C PRO A 448 -16.01 -5.71 7.16
N SER A 449 -16.88 -5.14 6.32
CA SER A 449 -16.49 -4.59 5.01
C SER A 449 -15.49 -3.44 5.20
N HIS A 450 -14.30 -3.56 4.61
CA HIS A 450 -13.20 -2.59 4.77
C HIS A 450 -13.54 -1.14 4.38
N GLU A 451 -14.67 -0.90 3.71
CA GLU A 451 -15.20 0.45 3.47
C GLU A 451 -15.48 1.20 4.79
N GLU A 452 -15.76 0.49 5.90
CA GLU A 452 -15.85 1.06 7.26
C GLU A 452 -14.47 1.42 7.88
N GLU A 453 -13.35 1.01 7.28
CA GLU A 453 -11.99 1.46 7.67
C GLU A 453 -11.52 2.70 6.88
N GLU A 454 -12.17 3.06 5.76
CA GLU A 454 -11.83 4.24 4.94
C GLU A 454 -12.50 5.55 5.42
N GLY A 455 -13.17 5.53 6.60
CA GLY A 455 -13.88 6.67 7.21
C GLY A 455 -13.03 7.94 7.39
N GLU A 456 -13.68 9.11 7.29
CA GLU A 456 -13.08 10.41 6.95
C GLU A 456 -11.67 10.68 7.49
N TYR A 457 -10.70 10.71 6.56
CA TYR A 457 -9.27 10.76 6.87
C TYR A 457 -8.75 12.17 7.17
N ILE A 458 -9.23 12.71 8.29
CA ILE A 458 -8.82 14.01 8.81
C ILE A 458 -7.31 14.01 9.03
N MET A 459 -6.61 14.86 8.26
CA MET A 459 -5.19 15.21 8.38
C MET A 459 -4.97 16.70 8.06
N LYS A 460 -6.05 17.47 7.95
CA LYS A 460 -6.09 18.93 7.82
C LYS A 460 -7.22 19.42 8.75
N PRO A 461 -7.01 20.46 9.57
CA PRO A 461 -8.07 20.99 10.42
C PRO A 461 -9.14 21.70 9.59
N SER A 462 -10.34 21.75 10.14
CA SER A 462 -11.45 22.50 9.58
C SER A 462 -11.26 24.01 9.78
N PHE A 463 -11.67 24.84 8.82
CA PHE A 463 -11.54 26.31 8.93
C PHE A 463 -12.44 26.95 9.99
N THR A 464 -13.42 26.22 10.52
CA THR A 464 -14.34 26.70 11.58
C THR A 464 -13.77 26.50 12.99
N TYR A 465 -14.25 27.30 13.93
CA TYR A 465 -14.11 27.11 15.38
C TYR A 465 -15.39 26.55 16.02
N ASP A 466 -16.51 26.51 15.30
CA ASP A 466 -17.78 25.96 15.77
C ASP A 466 -17.71 24.43 15.89
N LEU A 467 -17.73 23.94 17.13
CA LEU A 467 -17.62 22.52 17.46
C LEU A 467 -18.76 21.68 16.90
N THR A 468 -19.93 22.27 16.61
CA THR A 468 -21.08 21.51 16.05
C THR A 468 -20.85 21.05 14.61
N HIS A 469 -19.96 21.74 13.90
CA HIS A 469 -19.56 21.41 12.52
C HIS A 469 -18.23 20.65 12.45
N LEU A 470 -17.66 20.23 13.59
CA LEU A 470 -16.41 19.45 13.65
C LEU A 470 -16.69 17.96 13.85
N HIS A 471 -15.99 17.13 13.10
CA HIS A 471 -15.97 15.69 13.35
C HIS A 471 -15.38 15.39 14.76
N PRO A 472 -15.91 14.43 15.55
CA PRO A 472 -15.55 14.23 16.96
C PRO A 472 -14.04 14.08 17.25
N LEU A 473 -13.31 13.45 16.32
CA LEU A 473 -11.85 13.31 16.39
C LEU A 473 -11.11 14.67 16.38
N GLU A 474 -11.63 15.65 15.62
CA GLU A 474 -11.05 17.00 15.57
C GLU A 474 -11.36 17.78 16.86
N ILE A 475 -12.55 17.61 17.44
CA ILE A 475 -12.92 18.21 18.73
C ILE A 475 -11.94 17.75 19.82
N GLU A 476 -11.68 16.44 19.93
CA GLU A 476 -10.72 15.90 20.91
C GLU A 476 -9.29 16.35 20.63
N ALA A 477 -8.88 16.44 19.36
CA ALA A 477 -7.55 16.95 19.02
C ALA A 477 -7.39 18.43 19.41
N ARG A 478 -8.39 19.29 19.15
CA ARG A 478 -8.40 20.69 19.59
C ARG A 478 -8.34 20.80 21.11
N ARG A 479 -9.10 19.99 21.85
CA ARG A 479 -9.06 19.93 23.33
C ARG A 479 -7.69 19.49 23.88
N ILE A 480 -6.93 18.66 23.16
CA ILE A 480 -5.55 18.28 23.52
C ILE A 480 -4.58 19.42 23.21
N LEU A 481 -4.73 20.07 22.05
CA LEU A 481 -3.89 21.20 21.62
C LEU A 481 -4.06 22.42 22.54
N GLU A 482 -5.28 22.70 22.98
CA GLU A 482 -5.58 23.80 23.91
C GLU A 482 -4.84 23.62 25.24
N LYS A 483 -4.79 22.40 25.79
CA LYS A 483 -3.98 22.05 26.97
C LYS A 483 -2.46 22.17 26.73
N LEU A 484 -2.03 22.06 25.48
CA LEU A 484 -0.65 22.31 25.07
C LEU A 484 -0.39 23.81 24.80
N GLY A 485 -1.41 24.68 24.85
CA GLY A 485 -1.29 26.11 24.57
C GLY A 485 -1.48 26.51 23.11
N ILE A 486 -2.13 25.67 22.30
CA ILE A 486 -2.51 25.94 20.91
C ILE A 486 -4.03 26.09 20.83
N SER A 487 -4.51 27.31 20.60
CA SER A 487 -5.94 27.63 20.47
C SER A 487 -6.51 27.27 19.10
N SER A 488 -7.83 27.13 19.00
CA SER A 488 -8.55 27.00 17.72
C SER A 488 -8.27 28.15 16.75
N GLU A 489 -8.07 29.38 17.26
CA GLU A 489 -7.73 30.55 16.43
C GLU A 489 -6.35 30.40 15.78
N MET A 490 -5.31 30.08 16.56
CA MET A 490 -3.97 29.84 16.02
C MET A 490 -3.95 28.66 15.03
N LEU A 491 -4.77 27.64 15.27
CA LEU A 491 -4.95 26.53 14.33
C LEU A 491 -5.58 27.00 13.01
N CYS A 492 -6.68 27.77 13.06
CA CYS A 492 -7.36 28.31 11.87
C CYS A 492 -6.50 29.31 11.09
N HIS A 493 -5.74 30.18 11.76
CA HIS A 493 -4.80 31.10 11.09
C HIS A 493 -3.63 30.38 10.42
N SER A 494 -3.28 29.17 10.87
CA SER A 494 -2.14 28.41 10.35
C SER A 494 -2.44 27.55 9.12
N ILE A 495 -3.72 27.34 8.77
CA ILE A 495 -4.12 26.35 7.74
C ILE A 495 -3.54 26.69 6.35
N SER A 496 -3.46 27.97 6.02
CA SER A 496 -2.88 28.47 4.76
C SER A 496 -1.39 28.11 4.57
N SER A 497 -0.65 27.95 5.66
CA SER A 497 0.75 27.50 5.66
C SER A 497 0.92 26.00 5.47
N GLY A 498 -0.17 25.22 5.57
CA GLY A 498 -0.13 23.76 5.44
C GLY A 498 0.91 23.12 6.38
N PRO A 499 1.72 22.16 5.92
CA PRO A 499 2.75 21.53 6.75
C PRO A 499 3.94 22.44 7.08
N ARG A 500 4.00 23.69 6.60
CA ARG A 500 5.07 24.64 6.97
C ARG A 500 4.78 25.38 8.28
N SER A 501 3.65 25.09 8.92
CA SER A 501 3.34 25.52 10.28
C SER A 501 3.60 24.39 11.29
N ASP A 502 4.27 24.73 12.38
CA ASP A 502 4.49 23.89 13.57
C ASP A 502 3.18 23.63 14.34
N VAL A 503 2.25 24.59 14.35
CA VAL A 503 0.87 24.40 14.84
C VAL A 503 0.13 23.30 14.06
N ILE A 504 0.25 23.31 12.72
CA ILE A 504 -0.35 22.26 11.86
C ILE A 504 0.41 20.93 12.01
N GLY A 505 1.73 20.96 12.18
CA GLY A 505 2.54 19.80 12.54
C GLY A 505 2.06 19.14 13.84
N ALA A 506 1.93 19.91 14.91
CA ALA A 506 1.42 19.48 16.21
C ALA A 506 -0.01 18.90 16.11
N TYR A 507 -0.90 19.56 15.37
CA TYR A 507 -2.26 19.07 15.11
C TYR A 507 -2.24 17.70 14.42
N ARG A 508 -1.48 17.57 13.33
CA ARG A 508 -1.36 16.32 12.57
C ARG A 508 -0.78 15.18 13.40
N ILE A 509 0.18 15.48 14.29
CA ILE A 509 0.74 14.53 15.25
C ILE A 509 -0.33 14.04 16.25
N VAL A 510 -1.10 14.95 16.84
CA VAL A 510 -2.17 14.63 17.82
C VAL A 510 -3.29 13.81 17.19
N ILE A 511 -3.82 14.23 16.04
CA ILE A 511 -4.82 13.47 15.25
C ILE A 511 -4.31 12.07 14.94
N ASN A 512 -3.05 11.96 14.50
CA ASN A 512 -2.44 10.69 14.20
C ASN A 512 -2.35 9.76 15.43
N ARG A 513 -2.05 10.30 16.61
CA ARG A 513 -2.05 9.53 17.86
C ARG A 513 -3.44 9.01 18.21
N LEU A 514 -4.46 9.87 18.13
CA LEU A 514 -5.85 9.51 18.43
C LEU A 514 -6.37 8.40 17.49
N GLN A 515 -6.11 8.51 16.18
CA GLN A 515 -6.48 7.47 15.22
C GLN A 515 -5.77 6.14 15.51
N LYS A 516 -4.49 6.16 15.90
CA LYS A 516 -3.76 4.94 16.32
C LYS A 516 -4.36 4.35 17.60
N GLN A 517 -4.79 5.17 18.56
CA GLN A 517 -5.47 4.70 19.78
C GLN A 517 -6.83 4.06 19.47
N ILE A 518 -7.65 4.66 18.60
CA ILE A 518 -8.95 4.10 18.18
C ILE A 518 -8.77 2.75 17.47
N LEU A 519 -7.80 2.65 16.55
CA LEU A 519 -7.48 1.38 15.87
C LEU A 519 -7.01 0.29 16.85
N LEU A 520 -6.21 0.64 17.85
CA LEU A 520 -5.76 -0.29 18.89
C LEU A 520 -6.90 -0.68 19.85
N ALA A 521 -7.87 0.18 20.10
CA ALA A 521 -9.07 -0.15 20.87
C ALA A 521 -9.96 -1.15 20.10
N LYS A 522 -10.31 -0.85 18.84
CA LYS A 522 -11.06 -1.75 17.96
C LYS A 522 -10.42 -3.14 17.87
N LEU A 523 -9.09 -3.21 17.70
CA LEU A 523 -8.35 -4.48 17.64
C LEU A 523 -8.48 -5.30 18.94
N LYS A 524 -8.37 -4.66 20.11
CA LYS A 524 -8.54 -5.33 21.41
C LYS A 524 -9.95 -5.86 21.61
N GLU A 525 -10.97 -5.11 21.18
CA GLU A 525 -12.35 -5.58 21.24
C GLU A 525 -12.59 -6.81 20.36
N THR A 526 -12.04 -6.84 19.14
CA THR A 526 -12.16 -8.00 18.24
C THR A 526 -11.50 -9.23 18.85
N LEU A 527 -10.27 -9.10 19.36
CA LEU A 527 -9.56 -10.21 20.02
C LEU A 527 -10.33 -10.72 21.26
N ALA A 528 -10.87 -9.82 22.09
CA ALA A 528 -11.69 -10.21 23.24
C ALA A 528 -13.01 -10.93 22.84
N LYS A 529 -13.63 -10.54 21.72
CA LYS A 529 -14.81 -11.23 21.14
C LYS A 529 -14.43 -12.62 20.62
N GLU A 530 -13.27 -12.77 19.99
CA GLU A 530 -12.74 -14.06 19.53
C GLU A 530 -12.43 -15.01 20.71
N GLU A 531 -11.76 -14.52 21.76
CA GLU A 531 -11.47 -15.29 22.98
C GLU A 531 -12.76 -15.71 23.73
N ALA A 532 -13.75 -14.83 23.82
CA ALA A 532 -15.05 -15.12 24.41
C ALA A 532 -15.85 -16.17 23.61
N ASN A 533 -15.72 -16.17 22.27
CA ASN A 533 -16.34 -17.19 21.42
C ASN A 533 -15.58 -18.52 21.49
N ALA A 534 -14.25 -18.50 21.55
CA ALA A 534 -13.43 -19.70 21.72
C ALA A 534 -13.63 -20.40 23.08
N THR A 535 -13.91 -19.65 24.15
CA THR A 535 -14.25 -20.21 25.47
C THR A 535 -15.67 -20.79 25.50
N LYS A 536 -16.67 -20.12 24.91
CA LYS A 536 -18.02 -20.69 24.71
C LYS A 536 -18.00 -21.99 23.89
N SER A 537 -17.21 -22.02 22.81
CA SER A 537 -17.01 -23.21 21.97
C SER A 537 -16.49 -24.42 22.77
N LYS A 538 -15.52 -24.20 23.67
CA LYS A 538 -14.95 -25.25 24.53
C LYS A 538 -15.93 -25.73 25.62
N GLY A 539 -16.78 -24.85 26.14
CA GLY A 539 -17.80 -25.20 27.14
C GLY A 539 -18.74 -26.31 26.63
N ASN A 540 -19.31 -26.12 25.43
CA ASN A 540 -20.29 -27.04 24.85
C ASN A 540 -19.74 -28.45 24.54
N THR A 541 -18.41 -28.63 24.41
CA THR A 541 -17.81 -29.96 24.21
C THR A 541 -17.75 -30.84 25.47
N THR A 542 -18.11 -30.30 26.65
CA THR A 542 -17.93 -31.02 27.93
C THR A 542 -19.20 -31.71 28.45
N SER A 543 -20.36 -31.44 27.85
CA SER A 543 -21.67 -31.91 28.36
C SER A 543 -22.26 -33.12 27.62
N CYS A 544 -21.47 -33.81 26.80
CA CYS A 544 -21.89 -34.99 26.02
C CYS A 544 -21.15 -36.29 26.39
N VAL A 545 -20.79 -36.45 27.66
CA VAL A 545 -20.43 -37.76 28.25
C VAL A 545 -21.05 -37.87 29.64
N ILE A 546 -22.30 -38.35 29.70
CA ILE A 546 -22.94 -39.16 30.76
C ILE A 546 -24.40 -39.39 30.30
N LEU A 547 -24.65 -40.60 29.82
CA LEU A 547 -25.87 -41.42 29.93
C LEU A 547 -25.60 -42.76 29.24
#